data_AF-A0AAF0UKU7-F1
#
_entry.id   AF-A0AAF0UKU7-F1
#
_cell.length_a   1.000
_cell.length_b   1.000
_cell.length_c   1.000
_cell.angle_alpha   90.00
_cell.angle_beta   90.00
_cell.angle_gamma   90.00
#
_symmetry.space_group_name_H-M   'P 1'
#
loop_
_entity.id
_entity.type
_entity.pdbx_description
1 polymer ?
#
loop_
_entity_poly.entity_id
_entity_poly.type
_entity_poly.pdbx_seq_one_letter_code
_entity_poly.pdbx_strand_id
1 'polypeptide(L)'
;MNLLRSMCKSTQQVPVVDLSGIEVEDRRKIIVDEIREVSEKLGLFQVINHGVPSSVLEGMIDGTRKFHEQDVEVKKEYYSSDPTTRRVRYDGNVHMYKTKGKTAHWKDTLSVAGLVSGHIEPEELPEVCRKEYVEYTNHVDKLGEILFGILSEGLGLKPDQLKATECAKEQGMTCHYYPACPQPELTLGTGKHTDPVFLTFILQNQIGGLQVMCDNQWADVEPIEHGLIVIIGDLLQILSNDKFVSAIHRVVAENVGPRISAASFFTGVLVWVFSGDIHLLKLAMDYDPSDEKKAIDDTKAGVKGLVDSGIVEIPRIFIRPPHELAEELNMCKSTLQVPVVDLSGIHVEDGRKKIVDEIREACEKWGLFQLINHGIPSSVLEGMIDGTRKFHEQDVEVKKEYYSSDPTRKVGYKSSLHVHGSEGMAATWKDSLQIHNEPEDIPPVCRKSVLEYRNHIINLKHILLGLLSEALGLNPNHLKATECDTEQTLACHYYPACPQPELTLGTGKHTDAAFLTILLQDQSGGLQVMRDNQWADVEPIEHGLVVNIGDFLQILSNDKFVSASHRVVAKNVGPRISVACFFTGGFSPSKMYGPIKELISEENPPQYKEFDVSDYLAKYLSKPLGKTGLDLFRL
;
A
#
# COMPACT_ATOMS: atom_id res chain seq x y z
N MET A 1 35.54 -12.51 21.90
CA MET A 1 36.03 -11.22 21.38
C MET A 1 36.36 -11.40 19.91
N ASN A 2 35.73 -10.59 19.07
CA ASN A 2 35.99 -10.33 17.64
C ASN A 2 35.73 -11.46 16.63
N LEU A 3 34.47 -11.60 16.24
CA LEU A 3 33.99 -11.89 14.88
C LEU A 3 32.49 -11.56 14.92
N LEU A 4 32.09 -10.38 14.41
CA LEU A 4 30.72 -9.86 14.19
C LEU A 4 30.71 -8.32 14.32
N ARG A 5 31.65 -7.66 13.63
CA ARG A 5 31.57 -6.22 13.37
C ARG A 5 31.98 -5.99 11.91
N SER A 6 31.13 -5.25 11.19
CA SER A 6 31.12 -5.02 9.73
C SER A 6 30.42 -6.13 8.95
N MET A 7 29.14 -5.95 8.65
CA MET A 7 28.46 -6.74 7.62
C MET A 7 27.99 -5.79 6.53
N CYS A 8 28.26 -6.20 5.29
CA CYS A 8 27.97 -5.57 4.01
C CYS A 8 29.03 -4.57 3.46
N LYS A 9 30.04 -5.19 2.82
CA LYS A 9 30.77 -4.67 1.64
C LYS A 9 30.85 -5.83 0.63
N SER A 10 30.96 -5.52 -0.65
CA SER A 10 30.75 -6.38 -1.84
C SER A 10 31.59 -7.67 -2.00
N THR A 11 32.18 -8.20 -0.93
CA THR A 11 33.10 -9.37 -0.95
C THR A 11 32.90 -10.36 0.20
N GLN A 12 31.81 -10.29 0.98
CA GLN A 12 31.62 -11.20 2.12
C GLN A 12 30.44 -12.18 1.94
N GLN A 13 30.72 -13.45 2.23
CA GLN A 13 29.88 -14.65 2.07
C GLN A 13 28.59 -14.58 2.90
N VAL A 14 27.48 -15.07 2.35
CA VAL A 14 26.19 -15.21 3.04
C VAL A 14 26.38 -15.96 4.37
N PRO A 15 25.79 -15.51 5.49
CA PRO A 15 26.03 -16.13 6.79
C PRO A 15 25.66 -17.61 6.82
N VAL A 16 26.50 -18.40 7.48
CA VAL A 16 26.30 -19.84 7.68
C VAL A 16 26.20 -20.11 9.16
N VAL A 17 25.09 -20.73 9.58
CA VAL A 17 24.82 -21.12 10.96
C VAL A 17 24.98 -22.63 11.12
N ASP A 18 25.85 -23.04 12.03
CA ASP A 18 26.06 -24.45 12.37
C ASP A 18 25.10 -24.88 13.49
N LEU A 19 24.13 -25.74 13.16
CA LEU A 19 23.15 -26.26 14.11
C LEU A 19 23.67 -27.42 14.97
N SER A 20 24.96 -27.78 14.87
CA SER A 20 25.57 -28.80 15.71
C SER A 20 25.43 -28.46 17.20
N GLY A 21 25.04 -29.45 18.00
CA GLY A 21 24.88 -29.31 19.44
C GLY A 21 23.70 -28.45 19.88
N ILE A 22 22.67 -28.26 19.04
CA ILE A 22 21.46 -27.48 19.37
C ILE A 22 20.73 -27.92 20.66
N GLU A 23 20.91 -29.16 21.09
CA GLU A 23 20.37 -29.72 22.34
C GLU A 23 21.16 -29.31 23.59
N VAL A 24 22.37 -28.76 23.43
CA VAL A 24 23.23 -28.31 24.53
C VAL A 24 22.89 -26.85 24.85
N GLU A 25 22.46 -26.56 26.07
CA GLU A 25 21.91 -25.24 26.46
C GLU A 25 22.82 -24.05 26.09
N ASP A 26 24.11 -24.13 26.40
CA ASP A 26 25.07 -23.06 26.09
C ASP A 26 25.27 -22.88 24.58
N ARG A 27 25.25 -23.98 23.81
CA ARG A 27 25.36 -23.93 22.36
C ARG A 27 24.08 -23.39 21.73
N ARG A 28 22.90 -23.78 22.25
CA ARG A 28 21.59 -23.27 21.81
C ARG A 28 21.51 -21.75 21.92
N LYS A 29 21.96 -21.17 23.04
CA LYS A 29 21.98 -19.70 23.22
C LYS A 29 22.79 -19.00 22.13
N ILE A 30 23.96 -19.55 21.78
CA ILE A 30 24.80 -19.01 20.71
C ILE A 30 24.07 -19.11 19.35
N ILE A 31 23.46 -20.25 19.05
CA ILE A 31 22.70 -20.46 17.80
C ILE A 31 21.50 -19.50 17.72
N VAL A 32 20.79 -19.28 18.83
CA VAL A 32 19.67 -18.31 18.91
C VAL A 32 20.14 -16.90 18.61
N ASP A 33 21.25 -16.48 19.21
CA ASP A 33 21.81 -15.15 18.97
C ASP A 33 22.30 -14.97 17.52
N GLU A 34 22.96 -15.98 16.95
CA GLU A 34 23.40 -15.99 15.54
C GLU A 34 22.21 -15.87 14.58
N ILE A 35 21.17 -16.70 14.76
CA ILE A 35 19.97 -16.70 13.92
C ILE A 35 19.19 -15.40 14.08
N ARG A 36 19.04 -14.88 15.30
CA ARG A 36 18.41 -13.57 15.53
C ARG A 36 19.13 -12.49 14.74
N GLU A 37 20.45 -12.38 14.90
CA GLU A 37 21.23 -11.30 14.28
C GLU A 37 21.16 -11.32 12.75
N VAL A 38 21.23 -12.50 12.13
CA VAL A 38 21.11 -12.59 10.67
C VAL A 38 19.67 -12.36 10.19
N SER A 39 18.67 -12.80 10.95
CA SER A 39 17.26 -12.58 10.62
C SER A 39 16.87 -11.11 10.74
N GLU A 40 17.46 -10.35 11.66
CA GLU A 40 17.25 -8.90 11.81
C GLU A 40 17.95 -8.08 10.72
N LYS A 41 19.07 -8.56 10.17
CA LYS A 41 19.92 -7.78 9.26
C LYS A 41 19.72 -8.09 7.78
N LEU A 42 19.58 -9.37 7.45
CA LEU A 42 19.57 -9.84 6.05
C LEU A 42 18.33 -10.65 5.72
N GLY A 43 17.79 -11.39 6.68
CA GLY A 43 16.63 -12.26 6.44
C GLY A 43 16.92 -13.52 5.64
N LEU A 44 18.19 -13.76 5.27
CA LEU A 44 18.63 -14.94 4.53
C LEU A 44 19.95 -15.47 5.11
N PHE A 45 20.01 -16.77 5.35
CA PHE A 45 21.21 -17.47 5.84
C PHE A 45 21.23 -18.92 5.38
N GLN A 46 22.39 -19.57 5.49
CA GLN A 46 22.52 -21.01 5.26
C GLN A 46 22.65 -21.73 6.60
N VAL A 47 22.08 -22.93 6.71
CA VAL A 47 22.26 -23.81 7.86
C VAL A 47 23.00 -25.08 7.45
N ILE A 48 23.91 -25.53 8.31
CA ILE A 48 24.64 -26.80 8.18
C ILE A 48 24.47 -27.63 9.45
N ASN A 49 24.77 -28.94 9.37
CA ASN A 49 24.60 -29.89 10.47
C ASN A 49 23.17 -29.86 11.07
N HIS A 50 22.18 -29.59 10.23
CA HIS A 50 20.76 -29.43 10.62
C HIS A 50 20.02 -30.76 10.85
N GLY A 51 20.72 -31.90 10.75
CA GLY A 51 20.18 -33.22 11.08
C GLY A 51 19.32 -33.89 10.00
N VAL A 52 19.18 -33.30 8.81
CA VAL A 52 18.57 -34.00 7.67
C VAL A 52 19.64 -34.85 6.98
N PRO A 53 19.41 -36.15 6.73
CA PRO A 53 20.44 -37.01 6.15
C PRO A 53 20.85 -36.59 4.74
N SER A 54 22.15 -36.62 4.42
CA SER A 54 22.66 -36.27 3.08
C SER A 54 21.99 -37.08 1.97
N SER A 55 21.69 -38.36 2.20
CA SER A 55 20.97 -39.21 1.22
C SER A 55 19.57 -38.71 0.89
N VAL A 56 18.89 -38.04 1.83
CA VAL A 56 17.56 -37.45 1.63
C VAL A 56 17.66 -36.19 0.79
N LEU A 57 18.66 -35.33 1.07
CA LEU A 57 18.92 -34.12 0.28
C LEU A 57 19.31 -34.47 -1.17
N GLU A 58 20.24 -35.41 -1.33
CA GLU A 58 20.67 -35.89 -2.64
C GLU A 58 19.51 -36.54 -3.40
N GLY A 59 18.70 -37.35 -2.71
CA GLY A 59 17.49 -37.94 -3.25
C GLY A 59 16.51 -36.89 -3.76
N MET A 60 16.24 -35.83 -3.00
CA MET A 60 15.30 -34.78 -3.42
C MET A 60 15.77 -34.02 -4.68
N ILE A 61 17.07 -33.70 -4.76
CA ILE A 61 17.66 -33.08 -5.96
C ILE A 61 17.57 -34.04 -7.14
N ASP A 62 17.86 -35.33 -6.94
CA ASP A 62 17.80 -36.36 -7.98
C ASP A 62 16.38 -36.61 -8.47
N GLY A 63 15.40 -36.73 -7.57
CA GLY A 63 13.98 -36.86 -7.89
C GLY A 63 13.46 -35.66 -8.67
N THR A 64 13.82 -34.44 -8.25
CA THR A 64 13.47 -33.21 -8.99
C THR A 64 14.03 -33.24 -10.40
N ARG A 65 15.30 -33.65 -10.56
CA ARG A 65 15.95 -33.77 -11.87
C ARG A 65 15.22 -34.77 -12.75
N LYS A 66 15.02 -35.98 -12.23
CA LYS A 66 14.40 -37.09 -12.96
C LYS A 66 13.02 -36.72 -13.45
N PHE A 67 12.21 -36.01 -12.66
CA PHE A 67 10.92 -35.49 -13.10
C PHE A 67 11.04 -34.55 -14.31
N HIS A 68 11.90 -33.54 -14.22
CA HIS A 68 12.03 -32.54 -15.29
C HIS A 68 12.65 -33.10 -16.58
N GLU A 69 13.49 -34.13 -16.46
CA GLU A 69 14.13 -34.84 -17.57
C GLU A 69 13.25 -35.96 -18.18
N GLN A 70 12.04 -36.22 -17.64
CA GLN A 70 11.12 -37.18 -18.25
C GLN A 70 10.62 -36.72 -19.63
N ASP A 71 10.12 -37.69 -20.39
CA ASP A 71 9.41 -37.44 -21.64
C ASP A 71 8.24 -36.46 -21.44
N VAL A 72 8.01 -35.61 -22.45
CA VAL A 72 6.97 -34.58 -22.42
C VAL A 72 5.58 -35.17 -22.18
N GLU A 73 5.29 -36.37 -22.69
CA GLU A 73 3.97 -37.00 -22.52
C GLU A 73 3.69 -37.37 -21.05
N VAL A 74 4.73 -37.70 -20.26
CA VAL A 74 4.59 -37.96 -18.82
C VAL A 74 4.37 -36.65 -18.06
N LYS A 75 5.17 -35.61 -18.36
CA LYS A 75 5.05 -34.29 -17.70
C LYS A 75 3.73 -33.59 -18.03
N LYS A 76 3.16 -33.83 -19.21
CA LYS A 76 1.90 -33.26 -19.67
C LYS A 76 0.71 -33.64 -18.78
N GLU A 77 0.74 -34.79 -18.11
CA GLU A 77 -0.30 -35.19 -17.16
C GLU A 77 -0.40 -34.21 -15.97
N TYR A 78 0.71 -33.59 -15.60
CA TYR A 78 0.81 -32.61 -14.51
C TYR A 78 0.70 -31.17 -15.02
N TYR A 79 0.71 -30.94 -16.33
CA TYR A 79 0.78 -29.60 -16.88
C TYR A 79 -0.51 -28.81 -16.62
N SER A 80 -0.38 -27.60 -16.06
CA SER A 80 -1.49 -26.63 -16.01
C SER A 80 -0.98 -25.19 -16.03
N SER A 81 -1.64 -24.38 -16.85
CA SER A 81 -1.44 -22.93 -16.92
C SER A 81 -2.16 -22.16 -15.81
N ASP A 82 -3.07 -22.82 -15.09
CA ASP A 82 -3.83 -22.23 -13.99
C ASP A 82 -3.35 -22.81 -12.66
N PRO A 83 -2.73 -22.00 -11.79
CA PRO A 83 -2.15 -22.46 -10.53
C PRO A 83 -3.19 -22.87 -9.48
N THR A 84 -4.49 -22.67 -9.74
CA THR A 84 -5.59 -23.01 -8.81
C THR A 84 -6.29 -24.33 -9.12
N THR A 85 -5.99 -24.93 -10.27
CA THR A 85 -6.75 -26.10 -10.75
C THR A 85 -6.30 -27.43 -10.17
N ARG A 86 -5.06 -27.51 -9.66
CA ARG A 86 -4.44 -28.78 -9.24
C ARG A 86 -3.48 -28.56 -8.07
N ARG A 87 -3.44 -29.52 -7.14
CA ARG A 87 -2.49 -29.56 -6.02
C ARG A 87 -1.07 -29.87 -6.45
N VAL A 88 -0.92 -30.71 -7.46
CA VAL A 88 0.36 -31.04 -8.12
C VAL A 88 0.32 -30.53 -9.55
N ARG A 89 1.27 -29.67 -9.90
CA ARG A 89 1.26 -28.95 -11.17
C ARG A 89 2.66 -28.77 -11.72
N TYR A 90 2.82 -29.05 -13.00
CA TYR A 90 3.99 -28.68 -13.78
C TYR A 90 3.68 -27.49 -14.67
N ASP A 91 4.61 -26.54 -14.76
CA ASP A 91 4.58 -25.49 -15.76
C ASP A 91 5.98 -25.14 -16.22
N GLY A 92 6.04 -24.66 -17.46
CA GLY A 92 7.23 -24.07 -18.06
C GLY A 92 6.85 -22.78 -18.78
N ASN A 93 7.84 -22.07 -19.30
CA ASN A 93 7.63 -20.72 -19.86
C ASN A 93 6.96 -20.69 -21.25
N VAL A 94 6.30 -21.76 -21.69
CA VAL A 94 5.68 -21.87 -23.03
C VAL A 94 4.50 -20.89 -23.22
N HIS A 95 4.10 -20.14 -22.18
CA HIS A 95 3.10 -19.08 -22.25
C HIS A 95 3.62 -17.70 -22.71
N MET A 96 4.89 -17.58 -23.14
CA MET A 96 5.50 -16.32 -23.61
C MET A 96 4.68 -15.57 -24.68
N TYR A 97 3.78 -16.23 -25.39
CA TYR A 97 2.93 -15.60 -26.41
C TYR A 97 1.75 -14.78 -25.86
N LYS A 98 1.47 -14.84 -24.54
CA LYS A 98 0.43 -14.01 -23.88
C LYS A 98 1.01 -12.81 -23.12
N THR A 99 2.29 -12.83 -22.75
CA THR A 99 2.97 -11.76 -22.03
C THR A 99 3.53 -10.73 -23.01
N LYS A 100 2.72 -9.75 -23.41
CA LYS A 100 3.18 -8.60 -24.22
C LYS A 100 4.19 -7.75 -23.42
N GLY A 101 5.48 -8.06 -23.55
CA GLY A 101 6.57 -7.18 -23.09
C GLY A 101 7.24 -7.53 -21.76
N LYS A 102 6.98 -8.70 -21.15
CA LYS A 102 7.69 -9.18 -19.95
C LYS A 102 8.75 -10.22 -20.31
N THR A 103 9.92 -10.14 -19.66
CA THR A 103 10.98 -11.15 -19.76
C THR A 103 10.56 -12.39 -18.98
N ALA A 104 10.45 -13.54 -19.64
CA ALA A 104 10.13 -14.79 -18.97
C ALA A 104 11.30 -15.26 -18.10
N HIS A 105 10.97 -15.96 -17.01
CA HIS A 105 11.94 -16.63 -16.17
C HIS A 105 12.61 -17.79 -16.92
N TRP A 106 13.89 -18.05 -16.70
CA TRP A 106 14.62 -19.16 -17.34
C TRP A 106 14.56 -20.42 -16.46
N LYS A 107 13.35 -20.94 -16.23
CA LYS A 107 13.12 -22.14 -15.41
C LYS A 107 11.83 -22.88 -15.74
N ASP A 108 11.83 -24.17 -15.47
CA ASP A 108 10.62 -24.99 -15.35
C ASP A 108 10.33 -25.24 -13.85
N THR A 109 9.06 -25.46 -13.52
CA THR A 109 8.63 -25.65 -12.13
C THR A 109 7.63 -26.79 -11.98
N LEU A 110 7.89 -27.68 -11.04
CA LEU A 110 6.90 -28.56 -10.43
C LEU A 110 6.45 -27.96 -9.09
N SER A 111 5.20 -27.57 -8.97
CA SER A 111 4.57 -27.11 -7.73
C SER A 111 3.76 -28.23 -7.08
N VAL A 112 3.88 -28.37 -5.78
CA VAL A 112 3.16 -29.34 -4.95
C VAL A 112 2.59 -28.60 -3.73
N ALA A 113 1.29 -28.75 -3.47
CA ALA A 113 0.57 -28.01 -2.41
C ALA A 113 0.75 -26.48 -2.53
N GLY A 114 0.59 -25.94 -3.76
CA GLY A 114 0.66 -24.49 -4.01
C GLY A 114 -0.54 -23.72 -3.44
N LEU A 115 -1.47 -23.30 -4.29
CA LEU A 115 -2.63 -22.48 -3.91
C LEU A 115 -3.88 -23.27 -3.47
N VAL A 116 -3.79 -24.60 -3.41
CA VAL A 116 -4.94 -25.49 -3.14
C VAL A 116 -4.69 -26.24 -1.82
N SER A 117 -5.51 -25.94 -0.80
CA SER A 117 -5.45 -26.61 0.51
C SER A 117 -5.89 -28.07 0.46
N GLY A 118 -5.28 -28.91 1.30
CA GLY A 118 -5.69 -30.29 1.54
C GLY A 118 -4.49 -31.22 1.70
N HIS A 119 -4.72 -32.37 2.35
CA HIS A 119 -3.73 -33.44 2.40
C HIS A 119 -3.43 -33.91 0.98
N ILE A 120 -2.14 -33.97 0.61
CA ILE A 120 -1.71 -34.56 -0.65
C ILE A 120 -1.53 -36.04 -0.41
N GLU A 121 -2.37 -36.84 -1.07
CA GLU A 121 -2.16 -38.27 -1.13
C GLU A 121 -0.88 -38.55 -1.94
N PRO A 122 0.04 -39.41 -1.46
CA PRO A 122 1.30 -39.69 -2.16
C PRO A 122 1.12 -40.07 -3.64
N GLU A 123 0.01 -40.70 -4.00
CA GLU A 123 -0.34 -41.11 -5.37
C GLU A 123 -0.52 -39.92 -6.33
N GLU A 124 -0.85 -38.73 -5.83
CA GLU A 124 -0.95 -37.51 -6.64
C GLU A 124 0.42 -36.98 -7.10
N LEU A 125 1.50 -37.38 -6.42
CA LEU A 125 2.86 -37.00 -6.79
C LEU A 125 3.36 -37.83 -7.98
N PRO A 126 4.22 -37.26 -8.84
CA PRO A 126 4.85 -38.01 -9.92
C PRO A 126 5.61 -39.20 -9.37
N GLU A 127 5.34 -40.39 -9.91
CA GLU A 127 5.89 -41.66 -9.42
C GLU A 127 7.43 -41.62 -9.31
N VAL A 128 8.08 -40.93 -10.24
CA VAL A 128 9.54 -40.83 -10.34
C VAL A 128 10.20 -40.07 -9.18
N CYS A 129 9.47 -39.20 -8.48
CA CYS A 129 10.00 -38.38 -7.38
C CYS A 129 9.18 -38.49 -6.09
N ARG A 130 8.11 -39.29 -6.09
CA ARG A 130 7.17 -39.45 -4.97
C ARG A 130 7.88 -39.83 -3.67
N LYS A 131 8.76 -40.83 -3.72
CA LYS A 131 9.44 -41.33 -2.52
C LYS A 131 10.35 -40.25 -1.93
N GLU A 132 11.16 -39.64 -2.78
CA GLU A 132 12.14 -38.61 -2.42
C GLU A 132 11.44 -37.37 -1.86
N TYR A 133 10.32 -36.95 -2.47
CA TYR A 133 9.47 -35.87 -1.99
C TYR A 133 9.01 -36.12 -0.56
N VAL A 134 8.33 -37.26 -0.32
CA VAL A 134 7.74 -37.59 0.98
C VAL A 134 8.81 -37.73 2.06
N GLU A 135 9.96 -38.33 1.72
CA GLU A 135 11.05 -38.47 2.67
C GLU A 135 11.64 -37.09 3.04
N TYR A 136 11.85 -36.22 2.05
CA TYR A 136 12.38 -34.86 2.25
C TYR A 136 11.46 -33.97 3.08
N THR A 137 10.16 -33.90 2.76
CA THR A 137 9.21 -33.04 3.48
C THR A 137 9.10 -33.43 4.96
N ASN A 138 9.04 -34.73 5.26
CA ASN A 138 9.03 -35.22 6.66
C ASN A 138 10.24 -34.77 7.49
N HIS A 139 11.40 -34.59 6.84
CA HIS A 139 12.60 -34.11 7.50
C HIS A 139 12.64 -32.59 7.62
N VAL A 140 12.21 -31.87 6.57
CA VAL A 140 12.15 -30.40 6.58
C VAL A 140 11.08 -29.89 7.54
N ASP A 141 9.95 -30.58 7.69
CA ASP A 141 8.92 -30.23 8.66
C ASP A 141 9.48 -30.21 10.10
N LYS A 142 10.20 -31.27 10.47
CA LYS A 142 10.87 -31.37 11.79
C LYS A 142 11.91 -30.26 11.96
N LEU A 143 12.68 -29.96 10.92
CA LEU A 143 13.66 -28.87 10.97
C LEU A 143 12.98 -27.49 11.08
N GLY A 144 11.86 -27.30 10.38
CA GLY A 144 11.01 -26.12 10.47
C GLY A 144 10.54 -25.89 11.90
N GLU A 145 10.02 -26.92 12.56
CA GLU A 145 9.64 -26.85 13.99
C GLU A 145 10.83 -26.39 14.86
N ILE A 146 12.01 -26.97 14.67
CA ILE A 146 13.21 -26.61 15.43
C ILE A 146 13.54 -25.11 15.22
N LEU A 147 13.54 -24.64 13.97
CA LEU A 147 13.89 -23.26 13.63
C LEU A 147 12.84 -22.24 14.08
N PHE A 148 11.54 -22.55 14.01
CA PHE A 148 10.50 -21.72 14.62
C PHE A 148 10.69 -21.59 16.14
N GLY A 149 11.21 -22.64 16.79
CA GLY A 149 11.59 -22.57 18.20
C GLY A 149 12.72 -21.58 18.46
N ILE A 150 13.79 -21.66 17.68
CA ILE A 150 14.93 -20.75 17.76
C ILE A 150 14.52 -19.30 17.47
N LEU A 151 13.73 -19.08 16.42
CA LEU A 151 13.22 -17.76 16.04
C LEU A 151 12.32 -17.17 17.13
N SER A 152 11.51 -17.99 17.80
CA SER A 152 10.71 -17.55 18.96
C SER A 152 11.61 -17.05 20.10
N GLU A 153 12.64 -17.83 20.44
CA GLU A 153 13.63 -17.44 21.46
C GLU A 153 14.38 -16.16 21.07
N GLY A 154 14.75 -16.03 19.79
CA GLY A 154 15.39 -14.82 19.24
C GLY A 154 14.53 -13.57 19.40
N LEU A 155 13.20 -13.70 19.34
CA LEU A 155 12.25 -12.61 19.60
C LEU A 155 12.03 -12.31 21.09
N GLY A 156 12.62 -13.11 21.99
CA GLY A 156 12.40 -13.03 23.44
C GLY A 156 11.11 -13.73 23.89
N LEU A 157 10.57 -14.64 23.07
CA LEU A 157 9.35 -15.40 23.35
C LEU A 157 9.68 -16.78 23.90
N LYS A 158 8.65 -17.50 24.38
CA LYS A 158 8.79 -18.92 24.70
C LYS A 158 9.06 -19.72 23.42
N PRO A 159 9.88 -20.79 23.45
CA PRO A 159 10.23 -21.57 22.25
C PRO A 159 9.02 -22.09 21.47
N ASP A 160 7.91 -22.38 22.15
CA ASP A 160 6.72 -22.93 21.48
C ASP A 160 5.76 -21.86 20.94
N GLN A 161 6.08 -20.57 21.06
CA GLN A 161 5.14 -19.50 20.74
C GLN A 161 4.81 -19.43 19.25
N LEU A 162 5.81 -19.42 18.36
CA LEU A 162 5.58 -19.45 16.90
C LEU A 162 5.04 -20.81 16.42
N LYS A 163 5.29 -21.88 17.17
CA LYS A 163 4.69 -23.21 16.90
C LYS A 163 3.20 -23.22 17.23
N ALA A 164 2.83 -22.63 18.35
CA ALA A 164 1.45 -22.55 18.84
C ALA A 164 0.55 -21.68 17.96
N THR A 165 1.13 -20.75 17.18
CA THR A 165 0.42 -19.97 16.17
C THR A 165 0.21 -20.72 14.84
N GLU A 166 0.51 -22.03 14.82
CA GLU A 166 0.39 -22.91 13.65
C GLU A 166 1.24 -22.47 12.45
N CYS A 167 2.22 -21.57 12.63
CA CYS A 167 3.13 -21.10 11.56
C CYS A 167 4.00 -22.23 10.98
N ALA A 168 4.21 -23.29 11.77
CA ALA A 168 4.97 -24.47 11.39
C ALA A 168 4.12 -25.53 10.65
N LYS A 169 2.83 -25.27 10.39
CA LYS A 169 1.92 -26.20 9.71
C LYS A 169 1.71 -25.79 8.26
N GLU A 170 1.49 -26.80 7.41
CA GLU A 170 1.24 -26.72 5.97
C GLU A 170 2.42 -26.22 5.12
N GLN A 171 3.00 -27.18 4.40
CA GLN A 171 4.15 -26.99 3.53
C GLN A 171 3.70 -27.02 2.07
N GLY A 172 3.84 -25.89 1.37
CA GLY A 172 3.92 -25.89 -0.08
C GLY A 172 5.36 -26.21 -0.51
N MET A 173 5.55 -26.83 -1.67
CA MET A 173 6.89 -26.99 -2.25
C MET A 173 6.91 -26.68 -3.74
N THR A 174 7.95 -25.97 -4.18
CA THR A 174 8.29 -25.85 -5.59
C THR A 174 9.63 -26.51 -5.86
N CYS A 175 9.67 -27.33 -6.91
CA CYS A 175 10.88 -27.95 -7.42
C CYS A 175 11.19 -27.30 -8.76
N HIS A 176 12.26 -26.53 -8.80
CA HIS A 176 12.67 -25.75 -9.98
C HIS A 176 13.82 -26.44 -10.72
N TYR A 177 13.72 -26.42 -12.04
CA TYR A 177 14.78 -26.84 -12.96
C TYR A 177 15.13 -25.67 -13.86
N TYR A 178 16.36 -25.17 -13.72
CA TYR A 178 16.89 -24.07 -14.51
C TYR A 178 17.82 -24.66 -15.57
N PRO A 179 17.41 -24.78 -16.84
CA PRO A 179 18.28 -25.31 -17.88
C PRO A 179 19.52 -24.44 -18.05
N ALA A 180 20.64 -25.03 -18.50
CA ALA A 180 21.81 -24.24 -18.87
C ALA A 180 21.42 -23.20 -19.94
N CYS A 181 21.71 -21.94 -19.66
CA CYS A 181 21.38 -20.82 -20.54
C CYS A 181 22.55 -20.53 -21.48
N PRO A 182 22.33 -20.49 -22.81
CA PRO A 182 23.38 -20.11 -23.76
C PRO A 182 23.85 -18.65 -23.64
N GLN A 183 22.97 -17.77 -23.13
CA GLN A 183 23.21 -16.34 -22.98
C GLN A 183 22.76 -15.88 -21.58
N PRO A 184 23.43 -16.34 -20.51
CA PRO A 184 23.00 -16.11 -19.14
C PRO A 184 22.92 -14.62 -18.77
N GLU A 185 23.68 -13.76 -19.45
CA GLU A 185 23.67 -12.31 -19.26
C GLU A 185 22.39 -11.60 -19.73
N LEU A 186 21.56 -12.27 -20.54
CA LEU A 186 20.34 -11.68 -21.12
C LEU A 186 19.06 -12.08 -20.40
N THR A 187 19.13 -12.97 -19.40
CA THR A 187 17.94 -13.48 -18.72
C THR A 187 18.20 -13.79 -17.25
N LEU A 188 17.12 -14.01 -16.51
CA LEU A 188 17.17 -14.45 -15.12
C LEU A 188 16.45 -15.78 -14.98
N GLY A 189 16.98 -16.65 -14.13
CA GLY A 189 16.25 -17.84 -13.70
C GLY A 189 14.95 -17.47 -12.99
N THR A 190 14.99 -16.50 -12.07
CA THR A 190 13.84 -15.91 -11.37
C THR A 190 14.12 -14.43 -11.10
N GLY A 191 13.16 -13.55 -11.34
CA GLY A 191 13.26 -12.11 -11.04
C GLY A 191 13.42 -11.81 -9.54
N LYS A 192 13.65 -10.52 -9.21
CA LYS A 192 13.73 -10.08 -7.80
C LYS A 192 12.36 -10.21 -7.13
N HIS A 193 12.31 -10.78 -5.94
CA HIS A 193 11.09 -10.94 -5.14
C HIS A 193 11.43 -11.17 -3.65
N THR A 194 10.39 -11.17 -2.83
CA THR A 194 10.35 -11.70 -1.45
C THR A 194 9.39 -12.88 -1.39
N ASP A 195 9.44 -13.68 -0.32
CA ASP A 195 8.54 -14.82 -0.16
C ASP A 195 7.33 -14.46 0.74
N PRO A 196 6.08 -14.63 0.26
CA PRO A 196 4.87 -14.27 1.01
C PRO A 196 4.46 -15.35 2.02
N VAL A 197 5.41 -15.85 2.80
CA VAL A 197 5.27 -16.98 3.74
C VAL A 197 5.90 -16.62 5.09
N PHE A 198 5.87 -17.50 6.09
CA PHE A 198 6.63 -17.28 7.34
C PHE A 198 8.11 -17.61 7.15
N LEU A 199 8.41 -18.77 6.58
CA LEU A 199 9.76 -19.28 6.42
C LEU A 199 9.89 -20.11 5.14
N THR A 200 10.97 -19.93 4.40
CA THR A 200 11.30 -20.77 3.25
C THR A 200 12.59 -21.53 3.49
N PHE A 201 12.62 -22.82 3.15
CA PHE A 201 13.85 -23.61 3.02
C PHE A 201 14.15 -23.88 1.56
N ILE A 202 15.37 -23.60 1.10
CA ILE A 202 15.80 -23.94 -0.25
C ILE A 202 16.97 -24.94 -0.17
N LEU A 203 16.73 -26.11 -0.74
CA LEU A 203 17.77 -27.06 -1.11
C LEU A 203 18.19 -26.78 -2.56
N GLN A 204 19.49 -26.70 -2.83
CA GLN A 204 20.03 -26.52 -4.18
C GLN A 204 21.17 -27.49 -4.49
N ASN A 205 21.39 -27.80 -5.76
CA ASN A 205 22.58 -28.53 -6.20
C ASN A 205 23.83 -27.63 -6.18
N GLN A 206 24.98 -28.19 -6.55
CA GLN A 206 26.29 -27.48 -6.53
C GLN A 206 26.46 -26.49 -7.69
N ILE A 207 25.36 -25.98 -8.27
CA ILE A 207 25.36 -24.93 -9.28
C ILE A 207 24.76 -23.68 -8.63
N GLY A 208 25.54 -22.59 -8.65
CA GLY A 208 25.19 -21.31 -8.04
C GLY A 208 24.07 -20.56 -8.78
N GLY A 209 23.99 -19.26 -8.55
CA GLY A 209 23.07 -18.35 -9.24
C GLY A 209 21.95 -17.79 -8.37
N LEU A 210 21.73 -18.29 -7.15
CA LEU A 210 20.88 -17.60 -6.17
C LEU A 210 21.61 -16.36 -5.65
N GLN A 211 20.93 -15.22 -5.64
CA GLN A 211 21.48 -13.95 -5.15
C GLN A 211 20.52 -13.30 -4.16
N VAL A 212 21.07 -12.65 -3.14
CA VAL A 212 20.33 -11.85 -2.15
C VAL A 212 20.74 -10.38 -2.24
N MET A 213 19.80 -9.47 -1.99
CA MET A 213 20.08 -8.04 -1.92
C MET A 213 20.62 -7.67 -0.53
N CYS A 214 21.82 -7.10 -0.46
CA CYS A 214 22.43 -6.54 0.75
C CYS A 214 22.97 -5.14 0.42
N ASP A 215 22.56 -4.12 1.17
CA ASP A 215 22.95 -2.70 0.96
C ASP A 215 22.87 -2.23 -0.51
N ASN A 216 21.75 -2.54 -1.18
CA ASN A 216 21.51 -2.24 -2.59
C ASN A 216 22.49 -2.90 -3.58
N GLN A 217 23.17 -3.97 -3.17
CA GLN A 217 24.02 -4.80 -4.01
C GLN A 217 23.57 -6.26 -3.98
N TRP A 218 23.73 -6.95 -5.10
CA TRP A 218 23.47 -8.39 -5.18
C TRP A 218 24.70 -9.16 -4.69
N ALA A 219 24.49 -10.06 -3.73
CA ALA A 219 25.48 -10.99 -3.21
C ALA A 219 25.12 -12.42 -3.60
N ASP A 220 26.09 -13.19 -4.08
CA ASP A 220 25.91 -14.60 -4.43
C ASP A 220 25.74 -15.48 -3.18
N VAL A 221 24.76 -16.38 -3.24
CA VAL A 221 24.54 -17.43 -2.24
C VAL A 221 25.24 -18.70 -2.72
N GLU A 222 26.54 -18.78 -2.42
CA GLU A 222 27.38 -19.92 -2.80
C GLU A 222 26.81 -21.25 -2.24
N PRO A 223 26.61 -22.28 -3.09
CA PRO A 223 26.13 -23.58 -2.63
C PRO A 223 27.07 -24.21 -1.61
N ILE A 224 26.49 -24.70 -0.51
CA ILE A 224 27.20 -25.51 0.48
C ILE A 224 26.74 -26.95 0.33
N GLU A 225 27.68 -27.88 0.27
CA GLU A 225 27.39 -29.31 0.24
C GLU A 225 26.52 -29.71 1.44
N HIS A 226 25.36 -30.32 1.14
CA HIS A 226 24.35 -30.71 2.14
C HIS A 226 23.83 -29.56 3.01
N GLY A 227 24.03 -28.29 2.62
CA GLY A 227 23.46 -27.14 3.30
C GLY A 227 22.04 -26.82 2.84
N LEU A 228 21.27 -26.15 3.70
CA LEU A 228 19.96 -25.59 3.37
C LEU A 228 20.00 -24.07 3.52
N ILE A 229 19.39 -23.36 2.57
CA ILE A 229 19.18 -21.92 2.69
C ILE A 229 17.86 -21.70 3.43
N VAL A 230 17.84 -20.73 4.33
CA VAL A 230 16.67 -20.29 5.09
C VAL A 230 16.39 -18.84 4.74
N ILE A 231 15.14 -18.54 4.40
CA ILE A 231 14.67 -17.20 4.08
C ILE A 231 13.51 -16.85 5.02
N ILE A 232 13.63 -15.72 5.71
CA ILE A 232 12.54 -15.09 6.45
C ILE A 232 11.57 -14.51 5.41
N GLY A 233 10.31 -14.91 5.48
CA GLY A 233 9.28 -14.40 4.58
C GLY A 233 8.49 -13.24 5.18
N ASP A 234 7.67 -12.62 4.33
CA ASP A 234 6.91 -11.41 4.63
C ASP A 234 5.97 -11.59 5.84
N LEU A 235 5.36 -12.77 6.00
CA LEU A 235 4.46 -13.04 7.13
C LEU A 235 5.20 -13.07 8.47
N LEU A 236 6.45 -13.55 8.49
CA LEU A 236 7.24 -13.57 9.72
C LEU A 236 7.82 -12.19 10.03
N GLN A 237 8.18 -11.40 9.02
CA GLN A 237 8.51 -9.99 9.23
C GLN A 237 7.35 -9.25 9.90
N ILE A 238 6.12 -9.39 9.37
CA ILE A 238 4.91 -8.80 9.94
C ILE A 238 4.68 -9.30 11.37
N LEU A 239 4.70 -10.62 11.58
CA LEU A 239 4.44 -11.23 12.89
C LEU A 239 5.48 -10.81 13.94
N SER A 240 6.72 -10.61 13.52
CA SER A 240 7.81 -10.13 14.37
C SER A 240 7.77 -8.63 14.65
N ASN A 241 6.82 -7.90 14.03
CA ASN A 241 6.73 -6.44 14.05
C ASN A 241 8.03 -5.79 13.56
N ASP A 242 8.44 -6.15 12.35
CA ASP A 242 9.64 -5.67 11.64
C ASP A 242 10.97 -5.93 12.36
N LYS A 243 10.98 -6.82 13.36
CA LYS A 243 12.24 -7.25 13.99
C LYS A 243 13.05 -8.10 13.03
N PHE A 244 12.44 -9.11 12.41
CA PHE A 244 13.07 -9.86 11.34
C PHE A 244 12.71 -9.26 9.99
N VAL A 245 13.67 -9.24 9.08
CA VAL A 245 13.50 -8.64 7.75
C VAL A 245 13.29 -9.73 6.71
N SER A 246 12.39 -9.51 5.77
CA SER A 246 12.20 -10.35 4.60
C SER A 246 13.31 -10.11 3.58
N ALA A 247 13.89 -11.17 3.04
CA ALA A 247 15.03 -11.04 2.15
C ALA A 247 14.60 -10.90 0.68
N ILE A 248 14.98 -9.78 0.05
CA ILE A 248 14.85 -9.63 -1.40
C ILE A 248 15.91 -10.50 -2.08
N HIS A 249 15.48 -11.42 -2.93
CA HIS A 249 16.37 -12.36 -3.60
C HIS A 249 15.94 -12.60 -5.06
N ARG A 250 16.85 -13.16 -5.86
CA ARG A 250 16.64 -13.51 -7.28
C ARG A 250 17.49 -14.72 -7.67
N VAL A 251 17.24 -15.29 -8.85
CA VAL A 251 18.10 -16.33 -9.43
C VAL A 251 18.61 -15.86 -10.79
N VAL A 252 19.92 -15.75 -10.96
CA VAL A 252 20.55 -15.49 -12.27
C VAL A 252 20.66 -16.79 -13.07
N ALA A 253 20.69 -16.67 -14.40
CA ALA A 253 20.87 -17.82 -15.27
C ALA A 253 22.35 -18.23 -15.32
N GLU A 254 22.61 -19.52 -15.50
CA GLU A 254 23.95 -20.10 -15.55
C GLU A 254 24.15 -20.91 -16.82
N ASN A 255 25.39 -21.02 -17.33
CA ASN A 255 25.70 -21.77 -18.55
C ASN A 255 26.43 -23.11 -18.33
N VAL A 256 26.80 -23.41 -17.08
CA VAL A 256 27.66 -24.57 -16.74
C VAL A 256 26.87 -25.88 -16.68
N GLY A 257 25.58 -25.83 -16.37
CA GLY A 257 24.71 -27.00 -16.26
C GLY A 257 23.35 -26.63 -15.65
N PRO A 258 22.42 -27.59 -15.51
CA PRO A 258 21.11 -27.30 -14.95
C PRO A 258 21.17 -27.05 -13.44
N ARG A 259 20.86 -25.83 -13.00
CA ARG A 259 20.63 -25.55 -11.57
C ARG A 259 19.31 -26.20 -11.16
N ILE A 260 19.31 -26.89 -10.03
CA ILE A 260 18.14 -27.58 -9.50
C ILE A 260 17.94 -27.12 -8.07
N SER A 261 16.70 -26.77 -7.72
CA SER A 261 16.38 -26.43 -6.33
C SER A 261 15.00 -26.89 -5.92
N ALA A 262 14.84 -27.29 -4.66
CA ALA A 262 13.57 -27.56 -4.01
C ALA A 262 13.36 -26.52 -2.90
N ALA A 263 12.30 -25.71 -3.02
CA ALA A 263 11.94 -24.67 -2.08
C ALA A 263 10.66 -25.07 -1.32
N SER A 264 10.77 -25.17 0.00
CA SER A 264 9.69 -25.52 0.93
C SER A 264 9.19 -24.27 1.64
N PHE A 265 7.89 -24.05 1.62
CA PHE A 265 7.24 -22.83 2.11
C PHE A 265 6.35 -23.14 3.32
N PHE A 266 6.57 -22.46 4.44
CA PHE A 266 5.75 -22.57 5.65
C PHE A 266 4.75 -21.40 5.72
N THR A 267 3.46 -21.69 5.47
CA THR A 267 2.40 -20.67 5.36
C THR A 267 1.48 -20.59 6.59
N GLY A 268 1.33 -21.67 7.35
CA GLY A 268 0.51 -21.73 8.57
C GLY A 268 -1.01 -21.81 8.37
N VAL A 269 -1.72 -22.37 9.37
CA VAL A 269 -3.19 -22.60 9.35
C VAL A 269 -4.01 -21.32 9.60
N LEU A 270 -3.40 -20.27 10.18
CA LEU A 270 -4.06 -18.98 10.41
C LEU A 270 -4.52 -18.30 9.10
N VAL A 271 -3.96 -18.71 7.97
CA VAL A 271 -4.39 -18.30 6.63
C VAL A 271 -5.68 -19.02 6.19
N TRP A 272 -6.17 -20.04 6.90
CA TRP A 272 -7.34 -20.83 6.50
C TRP A 272 -8.54 -20.68 7.44
N VAL A 273 -8.32 -20.43 8.74
CA VAL A 273 -9.43 -20.25 9.71
C VAL A 273 -10.12 -18.89 9.58
N PHE A 274 -9.40 -17.87 9.09
CA PHE A 274 -9.99 -16.58 8.70
C PHE A 274 -10.38 -16.51 7.22
N SER A 275 -10.08 -17.57 6.45
CA SER A 275 -10.28 -17.63 5.02
C SER A 275 -11.25 -18.75 4.68
N GLY A 276 -12.53 -18.42 4.74
CA GLY A 276 -13.50 -19.07 3.87
C GLY A 276 -13.19 -18.90 2.38
N ASP A 277 -12.17 -18.11 2.00
CA ASP A 277 -11.76 -17.89 0.62
C ASP A 277 -10.24 -17.84 0.44
N ILE A 278 -9.73 -18.71 -0.45
CA ILE A 278 -8.36 -18.86 -1.01
C ILE A 278 -7.77 -17.57 -1.66
N HIS A 279 -8.39 -16.41 -1.44
CA HIS A 279 -8.14 -15.19 -2.21
C HIS A 279 -6.90 -14.39 -1.76
N LEU A 280 -6.46 -14.53 -0.50
CA LEU A 280 -5.37 -13.71 0.06
C LEU A 280 -3.95 -14.21 -0.30
N LEU A 281 -3.74 -15.53 -0.38
CA LEU A 281 -2.48 -16.13 -0.89
C LEU A 281 -2.32 -15.93 -2.42
N LYS A 282 -3.42 -15.68 -3.12
CA LYS A 282 -3.50 -15.39 -4.56
C LYS A 282 -2.83 -14.05 -4.96
N LEU A 283 -2.57 -13.16 -3.99
CA LEU A 283 -2.23 -11.74 -4.24
C LEU A 283 -0.74 -11.47 -4.46
N ALA A 284 0.18 -12.34 -4.02
CA ALA A 284 1.59 -11.97 -3.90
C ALA A 284 2.52 -12.49 -5.03
N MET A 285 2.14 -13.50 -5.81
CA MET A 285 3.14 -14.27 -6.59
C MET A 285 3.17 -14.05 -8.11
N ASP A 286 2.36 -13.18 -8.70
CA ASP A 286 2.46 -12.84 -10.15
C ASP A 286 1.77 -11.51 -10.53
N TYR A 287 1.54 -10.64 -9.56
CA TYR A 287 0.77 -9.43 -9.75
C TYR A 287 1.69 -8.24 -10.02
N ASP A 288 1.64 -7.72 -11.25
CA ASP A 288 2.19 -6.41 -11.58
C ASP A 288 1.04 -5.40 -11.59
N PRO A 289 0.92 -4.55 -10.55
CA PRO A 289 -0.13 -3.55 -10.48
C PRO A 289 -0.14 -2.61 -11.70
N SER A 290 0.99 -2.46 -12.40
CA SER A 290 1.11 -1.54 -13.53
C SER A 290 0.29 -1.96 -14.76
N ASP A 291 0.16 -3.26 -15.02
CA ASP A 291 -0.62 -3.78 -16.17
C ASP A 291 -2.12 -3.60 -15.97
N GLU A 292 -2.63 -3.94 -14.78
CA GLU A 292 -4.04 -3.78 -14.45
C GLU A 292 -4.43 -2.30 -14.44
N LYS A 293 -3.57 -1.46 -13.86
CA LYS A 293 -3.71 -0.01 -13.85
C LYS A 293 -3.76 0.57 -15.25
N LYS A 294 -2.85 0.14 -16.14
CA LYS A 294 -2.83 0.54 -17.54
C LYS A 294 -4.06 0.07 -18.31
N ALA A 295 -4.49 -1.17 -18.12
CA ALA A 295 -5.66 -1.72 -18.79
C ALA A 295 -6.93 -0.92 -18.46
N ILE A 296 -7.10 -0.52 -17.20
CA ILE A 296 -8.23 0.31 -16.76
C ILE A 296 -8.05 1.74 -17.27
N ASP A 297 -6.85 2.31 -17.19
CA ASP A 297 -6.55 3.67 -17.68
C ASP A 297 -6.80 3.82 -19.19
N ASP A 298 -6.43 2.81 -19.99
CA ASP A 298 -6.63 2.77 -21.44
C ASP A 298 -8.12 2.84 -21.83
N THR A 299 -9.03 2.38 -20.95
CA THR A 299 -10.48 2.52 -21.18
C THR A 299 -10.94 3.98 -21.10
N LYS A 300 -10.24 4.80 -20.29
CA LYS A 300 -10.61 6.18 -19.92
C LYS A 300 -12.02 6.29 -19.31
N ALA A 301 -12.58 5.18 -18.86
CA ALA A 301 -13.94 5.10 -18.33
C ALA A 301 -14.01 5.34 -16.81
N GLY A 302 -12.86 5.26 -16.15
CA GLY A 302 -12.73 5.40 -14.70
C GLY A 302 -13.34 4.25 -13.91
N VAL A 303 -13.41 4.43 -12.58
CA VAL A 303 -14.01 3.46 -11.65
C VAL A 303 -15.49 3.26 -11.96
N LYS A 304 -16.21 4.32 -12.38
CA LYS A 304 -17.61 4.17 -12.80
C LYS A 304 -17.75 3.19 -13.97
N GLY A 305 -16.86 3.26 -14.96
CA GLY A 305 -16.87 2.32 -16.09
C GLY A 305 -16.68 0.86 -15.68
N LEU A 306 -15.91 0.61 -14.62
CA LEU A 306 -15.79 -0.73 -14.03
C LEU A 306 -17.13 -1.19 -13.44
N VAL A 307 -17.78 -0.34 -12.66
CA VAL A 307 -19.10 -0.66 -12.07
C VAL A 307 -20.17 -0.86 -13.15
N ASP A 308 -20.19 -0.03 -14.18
CA ASP A 308 -21.11 -0.17 -15.33
C ASP A 308 -20.88 -1.48 -16.10
N SER A 309 -19.69 -2.08 -16.02
CA SER A 309 -19.39 -3.39 -16.63
C SER A 309 -19.89 -4.59 -15.80
N GLY A 310 -20.46 -4.34 -14.61
CA GLY A 310 -21.08 -5.37 -13.78
C GLY A 310 -20.11 -6.18 -12.94
N ILE A 311 -18.97 -5.60 -12.55
CA ILE A 311 -18.01 -6.28 -11.67
C ILE A 311 -18.64 -6.63 -10.31
N VAL A 312 -18.29 -7.82 -9.81
CA VAL A 312 -18.69 -8.32 -8.49
C VAL A 312 -17.52 -8.36 -7.50
N GLU A 313 -16.30 -8.28 -8.00
CA GLU A 313 -15.07 -8.19 -7.22
C GLU A 313 -14.28 -6.96 -7.69
N ILE A 314 -13.61 -6.26 -6.77
CA ILE A 314 -12.80 -5.10 -7.13
C ILE A 314 -11.43 -5.54 -7.68
N PRO A 315 -10.89 -4.85 -8.70
CA PRO A 315 -9.53 -5.08 -9.17
C PRO A 315 -8.50 -4.92 -8.05
N ARG A 316 -7.40 -5.69 -8.12
CA ARG A 316 -6.39 -5.77 -7.05
C ARG A 316 -5.72 -4.44 -6.78
N ILE A 317 -5.59 -3.58 -7.80
CA ILE A 317 -5.02 -2.23 -7.63
C ILE A 317 -5.77 -1.41 -6.58
N PHE A 318 -7.04 -1.70 -6.29
CA PHE A 318 -7.84 -0.98 -5.32
C PHE A 318 -7.80 -1.58 -3.91
N ILE A 319 -7.28 -2.81 -3.76
CA ILE A 319 -7.21 -3.51 -2.48
C ILE A 319 -6.08 -2.91 -1.65
N ARG A 320 -6.42 -2.45 -0.44
CA ARG A 320 -5.45 -1.88 0.49
C ARG A 320 -4.48 -2.95 1.03
N PRO A 321 -3.25 -2.54 1.39
CA PRO A 321 -2.29 -3.45 2.02
C PRO A 321 -2.88 -4.14 3.28
N PRO A 322 -2.53 -5.41 3.55
CA PRO A 322 -3.06 -6.14 4.70
C PRO A 322 -2.82 -5.47 6.05
N HIS A 323 -1.69 -4.77 6.24
CA HIS A 323 -1.41 -4.07 7.49
C HIS A 323 -2.39 -2.91 7.73
N GLU A 324 -2.77 -2.14 6.70
CA GLU A 324 -3.78 -1.07 6.83
C GLU A 324 -5.16 -1.65 7.19
N LEU A 325 -5.51 -2.80 6.60
CA LEU A 325 -6.76 -3.51 6.90
C LEU A 325 -6.76 -4.03 8.34
N ALA A 326 -5.64 -4.60 8.80
CA ALA A 326 -5.49 -5.12 10.16
C ALA A 326 -5.49 -4.02 11.22
N GLU A 327 -4.83 -2.89 10.96
CA GLU A 327 -4.88 -1.71 11.84
C GLU A 327 -6.33 -1.25 12.04
N GLU A 328 -7.11 -1.16 10.97
CA GLU A 328 -8.49 -0.70 11.03
C GLU A 328 -9.41 -1.63 11.82
N LEU A 329 -9.21 -2.95 11.73
CA LEU A 329 -9.96 -3.94 12.54
C LEU A 329 -9.72 -3.76 14.05
N ASN A 330 -8.55 -3.24 14.44
CA ASN A 330 -8.20 -3.00 15.84
C ASN A 330 -8.66 -1.63 16.37
N MET A 331 -9.22 -0.76 15.52
CA MET A 331 -9.71 0.55 15.93
C MET A 331 -11.12 0.46 16.51
N CYS A 332 -11.33 1.03 17.71
CA CYS A 332 -12.66 1.18 18.28
C CYS A 332 -13.48 2.19 17.45
N LYS A 333 -14.79 1.93 17.31
CA LYS A 333 -15.72 2.91 16.72
C LYS A 333 -15.70 4.18 17.58
N SER A 334 -15.41 5.31 16.94
CA SER A 334 -15.39 6.60 17.60
C SER A 334 -16.80 7.02 18.01
N THR A 335 -16.92 7.60 19.21
CA THR A 335 -18.13 8.31 19.65
C THR A 335 -17.97 9.82 19.54
N LEU A 336 -16.86 10.29 18.95
CA LEU A 336 -16.56 11.71 18.84
C LEU A 336 -17.48 12.35 17.80
N GLN A 337 -17.97 13.55 18.12
CA GLN A 337 -18.83 14.33 17.24
C GLN A 337 -18.05 15.52 16.69
N VAL A 338 -18.06 15.65 15.37
CA VAL A 338 -17.42 16.75 14.66
C VAL A 338 -18.14 18.07 15.01
N PRO A 339 -17.41 19.16 15.34
CA PRO A 339 -18.02 20.43 15.68
C PRO A 339 -18.90 20.98 14.55
N VAL A 340 -19.99 21.64 14.94
CA VAL A 340 -20.90 22.34 14.03
C VAL A 340 -20.91 23.82 14.40
N VAL A 341 -20.66 24.68 13.42
CA VAL A 341 -20.67 26.14 13.57
C VAL A 341 -21.87 26.72 12.83
N ASP A 342 -22.65 27.54 13.53
CA ASP A 342 -23.84 28.21 12.99
C ASP A 342 -23.55 29.69 12.68
N LEU A 343 -23.64 30.11 11.42
CA LEU A 343 -23.38 31.49 11.00
C LEU A 343 -24.57 32.45 11.13
N SER A 344 -25.71 32.02 11.65
CA SER A 344 -26.93 32.83 11.75
C SER A 344 -26.75 34.14 12.55
N GLY A 345 -25.82 34.18 13.51
CA GLY A 345 -25.49 35.36 14.33
C GLY A 345 -24.35 36.25 13.82
N ILE A 346 -23.80 36.04 12.63
CA ILE A 346 -22.54 36.68 12.19
C ILE A 346 -22.57 38.22 12.12
N HIS A 347 -23.76 38.81 11.94
CA HIS A 347 -23.95 40.26 11.86
C HIS A 347 -24.25 40.92 13.21
N VAL A 348 -24.30 40.15 14.29
CA VAL A 348 -24.50 40.64 15.67
C VAL A 348 -23.16 40.55 16.39
N GLU A 349 -22.72 41.61 17.09
CA GLU A 349 -21.38 41.66 17.70
C GLU A 349 -21.09 40.48 18.66
N ASP A 350 -21.99 40.24 19.62
CA ASP A 350 -21.88 39.09 20.54
C ASP A 350 -21.97 37.74 19.81
N GLY A 351 -22.79 37.68 18.74
CA GLY A 351 -22.94 36.50 17.90
C GLY A 351 -21.65 36.19 17.13
N ARG A 352 -21.02 37.20 16.52
CA ARG A 352 -19.75 37.08 15.81
C ARG A 352 -18.65 36.61 16.75
N LYS A 353 -18.55 37.20 17.94
CA LYS A 353 -17.54 36.79 18.93
C LYS A 353 -17.68 35.31 19.30
N LYS A 354 -18.91 34.85 19.54
CA LYS A 354 -19.20 33.44 19.81
C LYS A 354 -18.79 32.54 18.64
N ILE A 355 -19.13 32.91 17.41
CA ILE A 355 -18.74 32.19 16.19
C ILE A 355 -17.21 32.11 16.07
N VAL A 356 -16.50 33.20 16.34
CA VAL A 356 -15.03 33.23 16.31
C VAL A 356 -14.44 32.27 17.35
N ASP A 357 -15.01 32.22 18.56
CA ASP A 357 -14.56 31.31 19.61
C ASP A 357 -14.83 29.83 19.25
N GLU A 358 -15.99 29.52 18.68
CA GLU A 358 -16.35 28.19 18.17
C GLU A 358 -15.42 27.74 17.03
N ILE A 359 -15.13 28.64 16.07
CA ILE A 359 -14.18 28.39 14.98
C ILE A 359 -12.76 28.18 15.52
N ARG A 360 -12.31 29.00 16.47
CA ARG A 360 -11.00 28.84 17.10
C ARG A 360 -10.87 27.44 17.70
N GLU A 361 -11.84 27.04 18.53
CA GLU A 361 -11.81 25.73 19.17
C GLU A 361 -11.83 24.59 18.14
N ALA A 362 -12.65 24.68 17.10
CA ALA A 362 -12.69 23.70 16.03
C ALA A 362 -11.37 23.61 15.26
N CYS A 363 -10.76 24.74 14.90
CA CYS A 363 -9.49 24.75 14.15
C CYS A 363 -8.31 24.27 14.98
N GLU A 364 -8.25 24.60 16.28
CA GLU A 364 -7.16 24.19 17.18
C GLU A 364 -7.26 22.71 17.58
N LYS A 365 -8.47 22.19 17.80
CA LYS A 365 -8.67 20.81 18.29
C LYS A 365 -8.93 19.81 17.17
N TRP A 366 -9.68 20.19 16.15
CA TRP A 366 -10.12 19.27 15.11
C TRP A 366 -9.45 19.52 13.77
N GLY A 367 -9.18 20.79 13.45
CA GLY A 367 -8.78 21.18 12.10
C GLY A 367 -9.92 21.09 11.07
N LEU A 368 -11.12 20.68 11.50
CA LEU A 368 -12.27 20.45 10.65
C LEU A 368 -13.56 20.71 11.42
N PHE A 369 -14.55 21.32 10.76
CA PHE A 369 -15.90 21.53 11.31
C PHE A 369 -16.96 21.55 10.21
N GLN A 370 -18.20 21.29 10.60
CA GLN A 370 -19.37 21.50 9.74
C GLN A 370 -19.89 22.93 9.92
N LEU A 371 -20.40 23.52 8.85
CA LEU A 371 -20.89 24.88 8.78
C LEU A 371 -22.33 24.88 8.30
N ILE A 372 -23.22 25.53 9.05
CA ILE A 372 -24.65 25.70 8.71
C ILE A 372 -25.02 27.17 8.66
N ASN A 373 -26.17 27.48 8.05
CA ASN A 373 -26.67 28.85 7.89
C ASN A 373 -25.66 29.81 7.24
N HIS A 374 -24.81 29.31 6.35
CA HIS A 374 -23.73 30.05 5.68
C HIS A 374 -24.21 30.98 4.55
N GLY A 375 -25.53 31.04 4.29
CA GLY A 375 -26.13 31.98 3.33
C GLY A 375 -26.05 31.58 1.86
N ILE A 376 -25.60 30.37 1.52
CA ILE A 376 -25.66 29.84 0.15
C ILE A 376 -27.04 29.19 -0.03
N PRO A 377 -27.82 29.53 -1.07
CA PRO A 377 -29.14 28.93 -1.27
C PRO A 377 -29.04 27.41 -1.49
N SER A 378 -29.96 26.64 -0.90
CA SER A 378 -30.01 25.18 -1.04
C SER A 378 -30.06 24.73 -2.50
N SER A 379 -30.80 25.45 -3.35
CA SER A 379 -30.88 25.19 -4.79
C SER A 379 -29.53 25.24 -5.51
N VAL A 380 -28.59 26.08 -5.03
CA VAL A 380 -27.23 26.19 -5.61
C VAL A 380 -26.39 24.97 -5.21
N LEU A 381 -26.49 24.53 -3.94
CA LEU A 381 -25.80 23.35 -3.44
C LEU A 381 -26.30 22.07 -4.15
N GLU A 382 -27.62 21.90 -4.21
CA GLU A 382 -28.27 20.79 -4.90
C GLU A 382 -27.94 20.79 -6.40
N GLY A 383 -27.98 21.96 -7.03
CA GLY A 383 -27.61 22.13 -8.43
C GLY A 383 -26.16 21.76 -8.72
N MET A 384 -25.23 22.00 -7.78
CA MET A 384 -23.82 21.64 -7.90
C MET A 384 -23.59 20.13 -7.76
N ILE A 385 -24.26 19.48 -6.80
CA ILE A 385 -24.25 18.02 -6.65
C ILE A 385 -24.83 17.35 -7.92
N ASP A 386 -25.98 17.82 -8.38
CA ASP A 386 -26.66 17.28 -9.57
C ASP A 386 -25.84 17.51 -10.84
N GLY A 387 -25.26 18.70 -11.04
CA GLY A 387 -24.38 18.98 -12.16
C GLY A 387 -23.14 18.08 -12.18
N THR A 388 -22.55 17.82 -11.02
CA THR A 388 -21.43 16.88 -10.88
C THR A 388 -21.85 15.46 -11.24
N ARG A 389 -22.97 14.98 -10.70
CA ARG A 389 -23.54 13.66 -11.01
C ARG A 389 -23.75 13.51 -12.52
N LYS A 390 -24.45 14.46 -13.14
CA LYS A 390 -24.76 14.45 -14.57
C LYS A 390 -23.52 14.37 -15.45
N PHE A 391 -22.42 15.03 -15.10
CA PHE A 391 -21.16 14.89 -15.82
C PHE A 391 -20.62 13.46 -15.77
N HIS A 392 -20.53 12.87 -14.58
CA HIS A 392 -19.97 11.52 -14.41
C HIS A 392 -20.87 10.42 -14.99
N GLU A 393 -22.17 10.69 -15.09
CA GLU A 393 -23.18 9.81 -15.71
C GLU A 393 -23.29 9.94 -17.24
N GLN A 394 -22.55 10.85 -17.88
CA GLN A 394 -22.48 10.88 -19.34
C GLN A 394 -21.80 9.65 -19.93
N ASP A 395 -22.07 9.40 -21.21
CA ASP A 395 -21.38 8.39 -22.01
C ASP A 395 -19.87 8.58 -21.94
N VAL A 396 -19.15 7.46 -21.93
CA VAL A 396 -17.69 7.43 -21.82
C VAL A 396 -17.00 8.25 -22.91
N GLU A 397 -17.55 8.26 -24.13
CA GLU A 397 -16.98 9.01 -25.25
C GLU A 397 -16.97 10.53 -25.00
N VAL A 398 -17.98 11.05 -24.30
CA VAL A 398 -18.02 12.48 -23.92
C VAL A 398 -16.99 12.76 -22.82
N LYS A 399 -16.91 11.89 -21.81
CA LYS A 399 -15.95 12.07 -20.69
C LYS A 399 -14.49 11.93 -21.16
N LYS A 400 -14.22 11.10 -22.18
CA LYS A 400 -12.91 10.91 -22.79
C LYS A 400 -12.28 12.20 -23.31
N GLU A 401 -13.08 13.16 -23.77
CA GLU A 401 -12.59 14.46 -24.24
C GLU A 401 -11.87 15.22 -23.12
N TYR A 402 -12.31 15.03 -21.88
CA TYR A 402 -11.74 15.65 -20.68
C TYR A 402 -10.68 14.78 -20.02
N TYR A 403 -10.50 13.52 -20.43
CA TYR A 403 -9.58 12.59 -19.77
C TYR A 403 -8.13 13.04 -19.91
N SER A 404 -7.45 13.28 -18.79
CA SER A 404 -6.07 13.76 -18.78
C SER A 404 -5.37 13.51 -17.46
N SER A 405 -4.11 13.05 -17.53
CA SER A 405 -3.18 13.04 -16.40
C SER A 405 -2.30 14.30 -16.34
N ASP A 406 -2.35 15.16 -17.37
CA ASP A 406 -1.59 16.42 -17.43
C ASP A 406 -2.07 17.42 -16.36
N PRO A 407 -1.21 17.79 -15.39
CA PRO A 407 -1.57 18.73 -14.32
C PRO A 407 -1.72 20.17 -14.80
N THR A 408 -1.27 20.50 -16.02
CA THR A 408 -1.41 21.86 -16.58
C THR A 408 -2.79 22.12 -17.17
N ARG A 409 -3.61 21.06 -17.31
CA ARG A 409 -4.93 21.16 -17.92
C ARG A 409 -5.90 21.87 -16.98
N LYS A 410 -6.48 22.97 -17.46
CA LYS A 410 -7.41 23.83 -16.71
C LYS A 410 -8.71 23.13 -16.29
N VAL A 411 -9.17 22.19 -17.12
CA VAL A 411 -10.29 21.29 -16.83
C VAL A 411 -9.90 19.87 -17.24
N GLY A 412 -9.89 18.95 -16.28
CA GLY A 412 -9.43 17.58 -16.50
C GLY A 412 -10.27 16.57 -15.73
N TYR A 413 -10.69 15.51 -16.42
CA TYR A 413 -11.28 14.33 -15.82
C TYR A 413 -10.19 13.27 -15.64
N LYS A 414 -10.14 12.66 -14.46
CA LYS A 414 -9.21 11.57 -14.19
C LYS A 414 -9.82 10.57 -13.23
N SER A 415 -9.46 9.32 -13.44
CA SER A 415 -9.63 8.30 -12.43
C SER A 415 -8.44 8.33 -11.47
N SER A 416 -8.66 7.92 -10.24
CA SER A 416 -7.67 7.79 -9.16
C SER A 416 -6.50 6.85 -9.46
N LEU A 417 -6.42 6.28 -10.65
CA LEU A 417 -5.29 5.50 -11.13
C LEU A 417 -4.00 6.34 -11.11
N HIS A 418 -4.06 7.66 -11.34
CA HIS A 418 -2.86 8.51 -11.40
C HIS A 418 -2.30 8.95 -10.04
N VAL A 419 -2.31 8.10 -9.00
CA VAL A 419 -1.59 8.41 -7.74
C VAL A 419 -0.10 8.47 -8.06
N HIS A 420 0.44 9.69 -8.13
CA HIS A 420 1.86 9.95 -8.02
C HIS A 420 2.21 9.79 -6.54
N GLY A 421 2.71 8.60 -6.18
CA GLY A 421 3.04 8.19 -4.83
C GLY A 421 3.71 6.82 -4.91
N SER A 422 4.70 6.61 -4.05
CA SER A 422 5.61 5.46 -3.95
C SER A 422 5.01 4.09 -4.33
N GLU A 423 5.82 3.25 -4.99
CA GLU A 423 5.56 1.82 -5.20
C GLU A 423 4.90 1.19 -3.95
N GLY A 424 3.75 0.53 -4.12
CA GLY A 424 3.03 -0.15 -3.02
C GLY A 424 1.74 0.52 -2.52
N MET A 425 1.36 1.71 -2.98
CA MET A 425 0.07 2.32 -2.60
C MET A 425 -1.10 1.83 -3.49
N ALA A 426 -2.22 1.48 -2.86
CA ALA A 426 -3.46 1.12 -3.55
C ALA A 426 -4.11 2.34 -4.24
N ALA A 427 -4.71 2.12 -5.41
CA ALA A 427 -5.61 3.05 -6.06
C ALA A 427 -6.88 3.25 -5.23
N THR A 428 -7.57 4.39 -5.41
CA THR A 428 -8.76 4.73 -4.61
C THR A 428 -10.05 4.56 -5.42
N TRP A 429 -11.16 4.23 -4.78
CA TRP A 429 -12.44 3.97 -5.45
C TRP A 429 -13.20 5.27 -5.78
N LYS A 430 -12.63 6.12 -6.65
CA LYS A 430 -13.27 7.36 -7.11
C LYS A 430 -12.84 7.80 -8.50
N ASP A 431 -13.72 8.56 -9.13
CA ASP A 431 -13.40 9.40 -10.29
C ASP A 431 -13.50 10.88 -9.93
N SER A 432 -12.81 11.75 -10.66
CA SER A 432 -12.72 13.17 -10.34
C SER A 432 -12.67 14.06 -11.57
N LEU A 433 -13.51 15.08 -11.61
CA LEU A 433 -13.39 16.22 -12.53
C LEU A 433 -12.75 17.39 -11.78
N GLN A 434 -11.57 17.83 -12.21
CA GLN A 434 -10.86 18.99 -11.69
C GLN A 434 -11.11 20.22 -12.56
N ILE A 435 -11.40 21.36 -11.93
CA ILE A 435 -11.70 22.63 -12.59
C ILE A 435 -10.91 23.73 -11.89
N HIS A 436 -9.95 24.33 -12.62
CA HIS A 436 -9.15 25.46 -12.17
C HIS A 436 -9.85 26.77 -12.54
N ASN A 437 -9.63 27.37 -13.71
CA ASN A 437 -10.16 28.73 -14.00
C ASN A 437 -10.40 29.08 -15.49
N GLU A 438 -11.29 28.38 -16.20
CA GLU A 438 -11.83 28.87 -17.49
C GLU A 438 -13.30 28.47 -17.68
N PRO A 439 -14.26 29.42 -17.69
CA PRO A 439 -15.68 29.11 -17.86
C PRO A 439 -16.02 28.35 -19.15
N GLU A 440 -15.28 28.62 -20.22
CA GLU A 440 -15.52 28.06 -21.55
C GLU A 440 -15.19 26.56 -21.61
N ASP A 441 -14.13 26.15 -20.90
CA ASP A 441 -13.63 24.77 -20.86
C ASP A 441 -14.44 23.84 -19.94
N ILE A 442 -15.31 24.39 -19.09
CA ILE A 442 -16.16 23.59 -18.18
C ILE A 442 -17.19 22.80 -19.02
N PRO A 443 -17.41 21.49 -18.75
CA PRO A 443 -18.39 20.70 -19.47
C PRO A 443 -19.77 21.34 -19.51
N PRO A 444 -20.41 21.46 -20.69
CA PRO A 444 -21.70 22.15 -20.83
C PRO A 444 -22.77 21.67 -19.85
N VAL A 445 -22.77 20.36 -19.53
CA VAL A 445 -23.76 19.73 -18.65
C VAL A 445 -23.73 20.26 -17.22
N CYS A 446 -22.56 20.68 -16.72
CA CYS A 446 -22.38 21.15 -15.34
C CYS A 446 -21.97 22.63 -15.24
N ARG A 447 -21.67 23.28 -16.38
CA ARG A 447 -21.15 24.65 -16.44
C ARG A 447 -21.97 25.66 -15.63
N LYS A 448 -23.29 25.67 -15.80
CA LYS A 448 -24.16 26.62 -15.08
C LYS A 448 -24.03 26.44 -13.57
N SER A 449 -24.17 25.21 -13.08
CA SER A 449 -24.09 24.88 -11.66
C SER A 449 -22.71 25.24 -11.07
N VAL A 450 -21.63 24.94 -11.79
CA VAL A 450 -20.26 25.27 -11.36
C VAL A 450 -20.08 26.77 -11.21
N LEU A 451 -20.50 27.57 -12.20
CA LEU A 451 -20.35 29.02 -12.16
C LEU A 451 -21.19 29.67 -11.06
N GLU A 452 -22.42 29.20 -10.87
CA GLU A 452 -23.32 29.68 -9.82
C GLU A 452 -22.76 29.36 -8.42
N TYR A 453 -22.35 28.11 -8.19
CA TYR A 453 -21.73 27.69 -6.94
C TYR A 453 -20.43 28.46 -6.64
N ARG A 454 -19.57 28.65 -7.64
CA ARG A 454 -18.31 29.38 -7.51
C ARG A 454 -18.52 30.82 -7.04
N ASN A 455 -19.54 31.52 -7.54
CA ASN A 455 -19.83 32.89 -7.10
C ASN A 455 -20.15 32.95 -5.61
N HIS A 456 -20.93 31.99 -5.10
CA HIS A 456 -21.28 31.92 -3.69
C HIS A 456 -20.09 31.50 -2.81
N ILE A 457 -19.30 30.53 -3.25
CA ILE A 457 -18.19 30.01 -2.46
C ILE A 457 -17.06 31.04 -2.28
N ILE A 458 -16.83 31.92 -3.28
CA ILE A 458 -15.85 33.00 -3.17
C ILE A 458 -16.26 34.01 -2.08
N ASN A 459 -17.56 34.32 -1.97
CA ASN A 459 -18.06 35.20 -0.92
C ASN A 459 -17.91 34.56 0.46
N LEU A 460 -18.30 33.28 0.59
CA LEU A 460 -18.16 32.54 1.85
C LEU A 460 -16.70 32.43 2.29
N LYS A 461 -15.78 32.18 1.35
CA LYS A 461 -14.34 32.16 1.61
C LYS A 461 -13.88 33.45 2.30
N HIS A 462 -14.23 34.63 1.76
CA HIS A 462 -13.81 35.89 2.36
C HIS A 462 -14.33 36.07 3.79
N ILE A 463 -15.54 35.60 4.07
CA ILE A 463 -16.12 35.61 5.41
C ILE A 463 -15.29 34.71 6.34
N LEU A 464 -15.00 33.48 5.91
CA LEU A 464 -14.23 32.51 6.70
C LEU A 464 -12.80 32.99 6.97
N LEU A 465 -12.09 33.55 5.98
CA LEU A 465 -10.76 34.11 6.20
C LEU A 465 -10.77 35.24 7.25
N GLY A 466 -11.85 36.03 7.30
CA GLY A 466 -12.03 37.04 8.33
C GLY A 466 -12.19 36.46 9.72
N LEU A 467 -13.08 35.47 9.85
CA LEU A 467 -13.31 34.77 11.11
C LEU A 467 -12.06 34.00 11.60
N LEU A 468 -11.33 33.36 10.69
CA LEU A 468 -10.07 32.67 10.99
C LEU A 468 -8.97 33.64 11.44
N SER A 469 -8.89 34.83 10.83
CA SER A 469 -7.95 35.86 11.28
C SER A 469 -8.26 36.30 12.71
N GLU A 470 -9.54 36.56 13.03
CA GLU A 470 -9.98 36.90 14.39
C GLU A 470 -9.76 35.74 15.38
N ALA A 471 -9.97 34.50 14.94
CA ALA A 471 -9.71 33.31 15.74
C ALA A 471 -8.21 33.20 16.10
N LEU A 472 -7.31 33.62 15.22
CA LEU A 472 -5.86 33.73 15.51
C LEU A 472 -5.49 34.94 16.40
N GLY A 473 -6.44 35.84 16.69
CA GLY A 473 -6.22 37.08 17.42
C GLY A 473 -5.66 38.22 16.55
N LEU A 474 -5.83 38.13 15.23
CA LEU A 474 -5.32 39.07 14.24
C LEU A 474 -6.43 40.02 13.74
N ASN A 475 -6.02 41.04 12.97
CA ASN A 475 -6.97 41.88 12.25
C ASN A 475 -7.83 41.02 11.28
N PRO A 476 -9.16 41.24 11.16
CA PRO A 476 -10.02 40.45 10.28
C PRO A 476 -9.56 40.38 8.80
N ASN A 477 -8.76 41.35 8.33
CA ASN A 477 -8.25 41.34 6.96
C ASN A 477 -6.88 40.69 6.81
N HIS A 478 -6.28 40.13 7.88
CA HIS A 478 -4.89 39.65 7.86
C HIS A 478 -4.68 38.50 6.86
N LEU A 479 -5.42 37.40 6.98
CA LEU A 479 -5.28 36.26 6.06
C LEU A 479 -5.70 36.62 4.63
N LYS A 480 -6.60 37.58 4.44
CA LYS A 480 -6.93 38.07 3.10
C LYS A 480 -5.75 38.85 2.49
N ALA A 481 -5.07 39.67 3.30
CA ALA A 481 -3.91 40.44 2.87
C ALA A 481 -2.67 39.58 2.59
N THR A 482 -2.62 38.34 3.09
CA THR A 482 -1.55 37.39 2.76
C THR A 482 -1.73 36.77 1.38
N GLU A 483 -2.84 37.04 0.67
CA GLU A 483 -3.14 36.52 -0.67
C GLU A 483 -3.10 34.98 -0.75
N CYS A 484 -3.40 34.32 0.39
CA CYS A 484 -3.38 32.86 0.54
C CYS A 484 -4.55 32.14 -0.16
N ASP A 485 -5.28 32.85 -1.02
CA ASP A 485 -6.54 32.42 -1.59
C ASP A 485 -6.74 32.89 -3.05
N THR A 486 -5.63 33.21 -3.69
CA THR A 486 -5.55 33.72 -5.05
C THR A 486 -5.86 32.66 -6.10
N GLU A 487 -5.65 31.39 -5.77
CA GLU A 487 -5.96 30.25 -6.65
C GLU A 487 -7.08 29.40 -6.06
N GLN A 488 -7.95 28.92 -6.95
CA GLN A 488 -9.09 28.07 -6.60
C GLN A 488 -9.14 26.85 -7.51
N THR A 489 -9.27 25.68 -6.89
CA THR A 489 -9.51 24.43 -7.62
C THR A 489 -10.76 23.75 -7.09
N LEU A 490 -11.69 23.43 -7.97
CA LEU A 490 -12.81 22.54 -7.66
C LEU A 490 -12.46 21.11 -8.06
N ALA A 491 -12.58 20.18 -7.13
CA ALA A 491 -12.53 18.75 -7.41
C ALA A 491 -13.92 18.14 -7.19
N CYS A 492 -14.57 17.79 -8.30
CA CYS A 492 -15.91 17.23 -8.33
C CYS A 492 -15.80 15.71 -8.35
N HIS A 493 -15.85 15.10 -7.17
CA HIS A 493 -15.63 13.67 -6.93
C HIS A 493 -16.91 12.85 -7.10
N TYR A 494 -16.75 11.66 -7.68
CA TYR A 494 -17.79 10.67 -7.87
C TYR A 494 -17.31 9.32 -7.35
N TYR A 495 -18.03 8.78 -6.38
CA TYR A 495 -17.73 7.51 -5.74
C TYR A 495 -18.85 6.52 -6.08
N PRO A 496 -18.66 5.64 -7.07
CA PRO A 496 -19.68 4.65 -7.40
C PRO A 496 -19.82 3.62 -6.26
N ALA A 497 -20.93 2.88 -6.28
CA ALA A 497 -21.11 1.75 -5.37
C ALA A 497 -19.95 0.75 -5.53
N CYS A 498 -19.35 0.34 -4.42
CA CYS A 498 -18.27 -0.62 -4.38
C CYS A 498 -18.81 -2.00 -3.98
N PRO A 499 -18.53 -3.08 -4.72
CA PRO A 499 -18.98 -4.42 -4.35
C PRO A 499 -18.26 -4.97 -3.10
N GLN A 500 -17.04 -4.50 -2.81
CA GLN A 500 -16.22 -4.92 -1.65
C GLN A 500 -15.69 -3.68 -0.90
N PRO A 501 -16.55 -2.87 -0.26
CA PRO A 501 -16.19 -1.58 0.30
C PRO A 501 -15.15 -1.66 1.45
N GLU A 502 -15.06 -2.79 2.13
CA GLU A 502 -14.09 -3.04 3.21
C GLU A 502 -12.64 -3.11 2.72
N LEU A 503 -12.43 -3.51 1.46
CA LEU A 503 -11.10 -3.72 0.88
C LEU A 503 -10.47 -2.45 0.33
N THR A 504 -11.24 -1.37 0.11
CA THR A 504 -10.76 -0.15 -0.55
C THR A 504 -11.26 1.13 0.13
N LEU A 505 -10.75 2.27 -0.32
CA LEU A 505 -11.18 3.60 0.14
C LEU A 505 -11.51 4.47 -1.06
N GLY A 506 -12.54 5.32 -0.93
CA GLY A 506 -12.82 6.36 -1.91
C GLY A 506 -11.68 7.40 -2.00
N THR A 507 -11.07 7.75 -0.86
CA THR A 507 -9.85 8.54 -0.78
C THR A 507 -9.03 8.03 0.40
N GLY A 508 -7.74 7.76 0.20
CA GLY A 508 -6.82 7.32 1.26
C GLY A 508 -6.59 8.38 2.35
N LYS A 509 -5.91 7.98 3.43
CA LYS A 509 -5.50 8.88 4.52
C LYS A 509 -4.56 9.97 3.98
N HIS A 510 -4.92 11.23 4.19
CA HIS A 510 -4.10 12.37 3.80
C HIS A 510 -4.43 13.63 4.62
N THR A 511 -3.63 14.68 4.43
CA THR A 511 -3.92 16.08 4.79
C THR A 511 -4.00 16.90 3.51
N ASP A 512 -4.70 18.04 3.57
CA ASP A 512 -4.86 18.91 2.39
C ASP A 512 -3.66 19.83 2.20
N ALA A 513 -3.03 19.78 1.03
CA ALA A 513 -2.01 20.76 0.61
C ALA A 513 -2.66 22.08 0.14
N ALA A 514 -3.38 22.74 1.04
CA ALA A 514 -4.12 23.97 0.81
C ALA A 514 -4.07 24.87 2.06
N PHE A 515 -4.60 26.10 1.96
CA PHE A 515 -4.87 26.91 3.15
C PHE A 515 -6.20 26.53 3.77
N LEU A 516 -7.21 26.40 2.93
CA LEU A 516 -8.59 26.13 3.33
C LEU A 516 -9.26 25.27 2.26
N THR A 517 -9.99 24.25 2.71
CA THR A 517 -10.88 23.47 1.86
C THR A 517 -12.31 23.67 2.32
N ILE A 518 -13.21 24.01 1.39
CA ILE A 518 -14.66 23.98 1.64
C ILE A 518 -15.26 22.85 0.82
N LEU A 519 -15.86 21.88 1.51
CA LEU A 519 -16.38 20.67 0.92
C LEU A 519 -17.91 20.66 1.00
N LEU A 520 -18.54 20.54 -0.16
CA LEU A 520 -19.94 20.18 -0.30
C LEU A 520 -20.04 18.66 -0.49
N GLN A 521 -20.91 17.98 0.26
CA GLN A 521 -21.16 16.55 0.11
C GLN A 521 -22.66 16.26 0.04
N ASP A 522 -23.02 15.15 -0.58
CA ASP A 522 -24.39 14.64 -0.52
C ASP A 522 -24.70 13.99 0.84
N GLN A 523 -25.88 13.40 0.96
CA GLN A 523 -26.36 12.76 2.20
C GLN A 523 -25.85 11.31 2.35
N SER A 524 -24.95 10.84 1.47
CA SER A 524 -24.44 9.47 1.52
C SER A 524 -23.39 9.27 2.60
N GLY A 525 -22.76 10.34 3.12
CA GLY A 525 -21.72 10.30 4.16
C GLY A 525 -20.43 9.62 3.72
N GLY A 526 -19.61 9.16 4.67
CA GLY A 526 -18.37 8.41 4.41
C GLY A 526 -17.06 9.21 4.47
N LEU A 527 -17.12 10.53 4.69
CA LEU A 527 -15.95 11.29 5.10
C LEU A 527 -15.63 10.97 6.56
N GLN A 528 -14.35 10.72 6.86
CA GLN A 528 -13.86 10.47 8.21
C GLN A 528 -12.66 11.36 8.52
N VAL A 529 -12.60 11.89 9.73
CA VAL A 529 -11.49 12.70 10.24
C VAL A 529 -10.80 11.97 11.40
N MET A 530 -9.46 11.99 11.42
CA MET A 530 -8.67 11.38 12.49
C MET A 530 -8.56 12.35 13.66
N ARG A 531 -8.99 11.92 14.83
CA ARG A 531 -8.88 12.67 16.08
C ARG A 531 -8.57 11.71 17.23
N ASP A 532 -7.56 12.02 18.04
CA ASP A 532 -7.15 11.21 19.20
C ASP A 532 -6.93 9.73 18.84
N ASN A 533 -6.29 9.46 17.69
CA ASN A 533 -6.08 8.14 17.08
C ASN A 533 -7.37 7.35 16.81
N GLN A 534 -8.49 8.04 16.59
CA GLN A 534 -9.77 7.46 16.22
C GLN A 534 -10.31 8.13 14.95
N TRP A 535 -10.92 7.35 14.07
CA TRP A 535 -11.67 7.89 12.93
C TRP A 535 -13.07 8.29 13.39
N ALA A 536 -13.38 9.59 13.33
CA ALA A 536 -14.71 10.13 13.57
C ALA A 536 -15.44 10.32 12.22
N ASP A 537 -16.66 9.80 12.13
CA ASP A 537 -17.52 10.02 10.96
C ASP A 537 -18.00 11.47 10.91
N VAL A 538 -17.87 12.09 9.73
CA VAL A 538 -18.45 13.41 9.45
C VAL A 538 -19.83 13.19 8.85
N GLU A 539 -20.83 12.98 9.71
CA GLU A 539 -22.22 12.78 9.30
C GLU A 539 -22.75 14.02 8.57
N PRO A 540 -23.20 13.89 7.31
CA PRO A 540 -23.68 15.03 6.53
C PRO A 540 -24.86 15.72 7.20
N ILE A 541 -24.79 17.04 7.29
CA ILE A 541 -25.94 17.87 7.63
C ILE A 541 -26.60 18.34 6.32
N GLU A 542 -27.93 18.29 6.27
CA GLU A 542 -28.68 18.79 5.11
C GLU A 542 -28.30 20.26 4.83
N HIS A 543 -27.89 20.52 3.58
CA HIS A 543 -27.38 21.82 3.13
C HIS A 543 -26.16 22.35 3.91
N GLY A 544 -25.51 21.53 4.72
CA GLY A 544 -24.28 21.89 5.42
C GLY A 544 -23.04 21.80 4.52
N LEU A 545 -22.00 22.53 4.92
CA LEU A 545 -20.66 22.44 4.32
C LEU A 545 -19.66 21.93 5.35
N VAL A 546 -18.59 21.30 4.89
CA VAL A 546 -17.45 20.96 5.75
C VAL A 546 -16.31 21.92 5.44
N VAL A 547 -15.72 22.52 6.47
CA VAL A 547 -14.54 23.37 6.36
C VAL A 547 -13.36 22.62 6.97
N ASN A 548 -12.30 22.45 6.20
CA ASN A 548 -11.06 21.80 6.61
C ASN A 548 -9.88 22.77 6.50
N ILE A 549 -9.05 22.82 7.54
CA ILE A 549 -7.79 23.55 7.55
C ILE A 549 -6.74 22.68 6.86
N GLY A 550 -6.00 23.28 5.92
CA GLY A 550 -4.93 22.58 5.22
C GLY A 550 -3.54 22.91 5.78
N ASP A 551 -2.56 22.19 5.26
CA ASP A 551 -1.16 22.24 5.70
C ASP A 551 -0.58 23.66 5.66
N PHE A 552 -0.95 24.46 4.66
CA PHE A 552 -0.42 25.82 4.52
C PHE A 552 -0.90 26.73 5.66
N LEU A 553 -2.15 26.60 6.08
CA LEU A 553 -2.68 27.44 7.15
C LEU A 553 -2.18 26.98 8.53
N GLN A 554 -1.92 25.68 8.72
CA GLN A 554 -1.20 25.19 9.90
C GLN A 554 0.20 25.83 9.99
N ILE A 555 0.96 25.84 8.90
CA ILE A 555 2.29 26.49 8.84
C ILE A 555 2.19 27.99 9.17
N LEU A 556 1.27 28.73 8.53
CA LEU A 556 1.07 30.16 8.78
C LEU A 556 0.70 30.45 10.24
N SER A 557 -0.14 29.60 10.82
CA SER A 557 -0.59 29.74 12.21
C SER A 557 0.46 29.31 13.24
N ASN A 558 1.60 28.77 12.80
CA ASN A 558 2.67 28.22 13.64
C ASN A 558 2.13 27.16 14.62
N ASP A 559 1.45 26.14 14.09
CA ASP A 559 0.81 25.03 14.84
C ASP A 559 -0.39 25.43 15.73
N LYS A 560 -0.88 26.69 15.69
CA LYS A 560 -2.14 27.03 16.36
C LYS A 560 -3.32 26.28 15.76
N PHE A 561 -3.47 26.31 14.44
CA PHE A 561 -4.49 25.53 13.75
C PHE A 561 -3.91 24.22 13.24
N VAL A 562 -4.72 23.17 13.26
CA VAL A 562 -4.33 21.82 12.88
C VAL A 562 -4.86 21.49 11.49
N SER A 563 -4.01 20.93 10.64
CA SER A 563 -4.38 20.32 9.37
C SER A 563 -4.83 18.88 9.65
N ALA A 564 -6.12 18.62 9.47
CA ALA A 564 -6.72 17.38 9.91
C ALA A 564 -6.43 16.24 8.93
N SER A 565 -5.89 15.12 9.45
CA SER A 565 -5.80 13.90 8.65
C SER A 565 -7.19 13.32 8.43
N HIS A 566 -7.56 13.06 7.18
CA HIS A 566 -8.90 12.60 6.82
C HIS A 566 -8.85 11.57 5.68
N ARG A 567 -9.93 10.80 5.54
CA ARG A 567 -10.12 9.78 4.49
C ARG A 567 -11.58 9.71 4.06
N VAL A 568 -11.86 9.00 2.97
CA VAL A 568 -13.23 8.71 2.53
C VAL A 568 -13.39 7.21 2.36
N VAL A 569 -14.30 6.61 3.13
CA VAL A 569 -14.60 5.16 3.04
C VAL A 569 -15.44 4.85 1.80
N ALA A 570 -15.21 3.69 1.18
CA ALA A 570 -16.08 3.19 0.13
C ALA A 570 -17.39 2.65 0.72
N LYS A 571 -18.46 2.65 -0.07
CA LYS A 571 -19.77 2.13 0.33
C LYS A 571 -20.36 1.23 -0.75
N ASN A 572 -21.16 0.25 -0.34
CA ASN A 572 -21.91 -0.64 -1.23
C ASN A 572 -23.16 0.02 -1.85
N VAL A 573 -23.55 1.20 -1.35
CA VAL A 573 -24.61 2.03 -1.90
C VAL A 573 -24.00 3.31 -2.45
N GLY A 574 -24.47 3.75 -3.61
CA GLY A 574 -23.99 4.95 -4.28
C GLY A 574 -24.85 5.35 -5.48
N PRO A 575 -24.40 6.34 -6.27
CA PRO A 575 -23.12 7.04 -6.11
C PRO A 575 -23.14 8.04 -4.95
N ARG A 576 -22.01 8.18 -4.25
CA ARG A 576 -21.73 9.34 -3.39
C ARG A 576 -21.11 10.45 -4.25
N ILE A 577 -21.56 11.68 -4.06
CA ILE A 577 -21.02 12.87 -4.72
C ILE A 577 -20.44 13.84 -3.68
N SER A 578 -19.28 14.41 -3.98
CA SER A 578 -18.77 15.54 -3.20
C SER A 578 -17.95 16.49 -4.05
N VAL A 579 -17.96 17.78 -3.70
CA VAL A 579 -17.27 18.85 -4.41
C VAL A 579 -16.36 19.57 -3.43
N ALA A 580 -15.07 19.32 -3.53
CA ALA A 580 -14.05 19.98 -2.72
C ALA A 580 -13.60 21.26 -3.42
N CYS A 581 -13.64 22.38 -2.71
CA CYS A 581 -13.12 23.67 -3.16
C CYS A 581 -11.85 23.99 -2.38
N PHE A 582 -10.70 23.82 -3.02
CA PHE A 582 -9.39 24.10 -2.45
C PHE A 582 -9.00 25.54 -2.73
N PHE A 583 -8.60 26.26 -1.69
CA PHE A 583 -8.00 27.59 -1.79
C PHE A 583 -6.51 27.50 -1.52
N THR A 584 -5.73 27.88 -2.53
CA THR A 584 -4.27 27.87 -2.50
C THR A 584 -3.74 29.27 -2.80
N GLY A 585 -2.46 29.48 -2.50
CA GLY A 585 -1.75 30.68 -2.93
C GLY A 585 -1.41 30.61 -4.43
N GLY A 586 -1.09 31.77 -5.01
CA GLY A 586 -0.69 31.91 -6.40
C GLY A 586 0.58 31.13 -6.73
N PHE A 587 0.57 30.49 -7.90
CA PHE A 587 1.76 29.85 -8.49
C PHE A 587 2.67 30.84 -9.21
N SER A 588 2.14 32.00 -9.60
CA SER A 588 2.88 33.04 -10.31
C SER A 588 2.30 34.44 -10.03
N PRO A 589 3.12 35.43 -9.62
CA PRO A 589 4.52 35.29 -9.24
C PRO A 589 4.69 34.42 -7.99
N SER A 590 5.84 33.73 -7.89
CA SER A 590 6.23 32.95 -6.70
C SER A 590 6.18 33.84 -5.45
N LYS A 591 5.50 33.34 -4.41
CA LYS A 591 5.37 34.00 -3.11
C LYS A 591 5.78 33.03 -2.01
N MET A 592 6.63 33.52 -1.11
CA MET A 592 7.04 32.77 0.08
C MET A 592 5.99 32.93 1.18
N TYR A 593 5.58 31.80 1.74
CA TYR A 593 4.68 31.68 2.87
C TYR A 593 5.43 31.10 4.07
N GLY A 594 5.04 31.47 5.28
CA GLY A 594 5.67 30.97 6.49
C GLY A 594 4.88 31.41 7.73
N PRO A 595 5.36 31.05 8.93
CA PRO A 595 4.75 31.46 10.19
C PRO A 595 4.49 32.98 10.25
N ILE A 596 3.27 33.36 10.62
CA ILE A 596 2.86 34.77 10.78
C ILE A 596 3.67 35.39 11.92
N LYS A 597 4.30 36.53 11.66
CA LYS A 597 5.25 37.17 12.59
C LYS A 597 4.60 37.54 13.92
N GLU A 598 3.36 37.98 13.89
CA GLU A 598 2.55 38.35 15.07
C GLU A 598 2.20 37.14 15.96
N LEU A 599 2.36 35.91 15.46
CA LEU A 599 2.09 34.68 16.22
C LEU A 599 3.35 34.05 16.81
N ILE A 600 4.53 34.63 16.56
CA ILE A 600 5.83 34.15 17.00
C ILE A 600 6.36 35.03 18.13
N SER A 601 6.99 34.41 19.12
CA SER A 601 7.71 35.08 20.21
C SER A 601 8.92 34.25 20.65
N GLU A 602 9.66 34.71 21.67
CA GLU A 602 10.72 33.89 22.27
C GLU A 602 10.16 32.60 22.91
N GLU A 603 8.94 32.68 23.46
CA GLU A 603 8.22 31.54 24.05
C GLU A 603 7.49 30.67 23.01
N ASN A 604 7.18 31.22 21.83
CA ASN A 604 6.60 30.48 20.70
C ASN A 604 7.45 30.68 19.42
N PRO A 605 8.63 30.04 19.33
CA PRO A 605 9.52 30.21 18.19
C PRO A 605 8.90 29.65 16.89
N PRO A 606 9.42 30.05 15.71
CA PRO A 606 8.98 29.48 14.44
C PRO A 606 9.21 27.96 14.42
N GLN A 607 8.16 27.21 14.10
CA GLN A 607 8.20 25.75 13.96
C GLN A 607 8.49 25.31 12.52
N TYR A 608 8.33 26.21 11.55
CA TYR A 608 8.39 25.91 10.13
C TYR A 608 9.28 26.88 9.36
N LYS A 609 9.89 26.36 8.29
CA LYS A 609 10.60 27.13 7.27
C LYS A 609 9.60 27.82 6.35
N GLU A 610 10.03 28.92 5.73
CA GLU A 610 9.27 29.52 4.64
C GLU A 610 9.26 28.59 3.41
N PHE A 611 8.17 28.62 2.64
CA PHE A 611 7.95 27.76 1.49
C PHE A 611 7.28 28.50 0.32
N ASP A 612 7.53 28.03 -0.90
CA ASP A 612 6.72 28.32 -2.09
C ASP A 612 5.72 27.17 -2.29
N VAL A 613 4.48 27.49 -2.70
CA VAL A 613 3.41 26.52 -2.95
C VAL A 613 3.83 25.41 -3.93
N SER A 614 4.55 25.74 -5.00
CA SER A 614 5.06 24.82 -6.02
C SER A 614 6.11 23.86 -5.44
N ASP A 615 7.04 24.37 -4.63
CA ASP A 615 8.04 23.54 -3.95
C ASP A 615 7.38 22.61 -2.93
N TYR A 616 6.40 23.12 -2.17
CA TYR A 616 5.63 22.31 -1.25
C TYR A 616 4.90 21.18 -1.97
N LEU A 617 4.17 21.48 -3.05
CA LEU A 617 3.42 20.47 -3.80
C LEU A 617 4.36 19.43 -4.44
N ALA A 618 5.50 19.84 -4.98
CA ALA A 618 6.49 18.91 -5.53
C ALA A 618 7.01 17.94 -4.46
N LYS A 619 7.33 18.43 -3.26
CA LYS A 619 7.75 17.61 -2.12
C LYS A 619 6.63 16.75 -1.55
N TYR A 620 5.41 17.30 -1.49
CA TYR A 620 4.22 16.59 -1.01
C TYR A 620 3.86 15.39 -1.90
N LEU A 621 4.07 15.51 -3.21
CA LEU A 621 3.83 14.44 -4.20
C LEU A 621 4.98 13.42 -4.28
N SER A 622 6.18 13.79 -3.85
CA SER A 622 7.37 12.92 -3.86
C SER A 622 7.77 12.38 -2.48
N LYS A 623 6.92 12.59 -1.45
CA LYS A 623 7.24 12.23 -0.07
C LYS A 623 7.37 10.71 0.13
N PRO A 624 8.33 10.24 0.95
CA PRO A 624 8.43 8.84 1.36
C PRO A 624 7.20 8.37 2.17
N LEU A 625 6.90 7.07 2.15
CA LEU A 625 5.92 6.45 3.04
C LEU A 625 6.21 6.82 4.50
N GLY A 626 5.15 7.16 5.25
CA GLY A 626 5.24 7.46 6.69
C GLY A 626 5.63 8.88 7.07
N LYS A 627 5.97 9.78 6.11
CA LYS A 627 6.18 11.21 6.37
C LYS A 627 4.98 12.03 5.90
N THR A 628 4.58 13.04 6.68
CA THR A 628 3.59 14.04 6.25
C THR A 628 4.27 15.12 5.40
N GLY A 629 3.48 15.88 4.63
CA GLY A 629 4.02 17.04 3.91
C GLY A 629 4.62 18.08 4.86
N LEU A 630 3.98 18.29 6.01
CA LEU A 630 4.41 19.20 7.07
C LEU A 630 5.80 18.85 7.64
N ASP A 631 6.12 17.56 7.80
CA ASP A 631 7.40 17.10 8.35
C ASP A 631 8.61 17.54 7.51
N LEU A 632 8.41 17.76 6.21
CA LEU A 632 9.47 18.19 5.29
C LEU A 632 9.84 19.68 5.46
N PHE A 633 8.96 20.46 6.09
CA PHE A 633 9.10 21.91 6.26
C PHE A 633 9.25 22.34 7.72
N ARG A 634 9.17 21.41 8.68
CA ARG A 634 9.45 21.66 10.10
C ARG A 634 10.94 22.02 10.30
N LEU A 635 11.22 22.92 11.27
CA LEU A 635 12.56 23.45 11.58
C LEU A 635 13.42 22.49 12.39
#